data_AF-A0A973UHZ5-F1
#
_entry.id   AF-A0A973UHZ5-F1
#
_cell.length_a   1.000
_cell.length_b   1.000
_cell.length_c   1.000
_cell.angle_alpha   90.00
_cell.angle_beta   90.00
_cell.angle_gamma   90.00
#
_symmetry.space_group_name_H-M   'P 1'
#
loop_
_entity.id
_entity.type
_entity.pdbx_description
1 polymer ?
#
loop_
_entity_poly.entity_id
_entity_poly.type
_entity_poly.pdbx_seq_one_letter_code
_entity_poly.pdbx_strand_id
1 'polypeptide(L)'
;MASPAPEDLVITQAGLDDWPVVRGWAVEEGWNPGVADSAAFFAQDPEGFFIGRIDGEPVSAISVVNYGSDYAFLGWYLVRPDVRGRGYGLTTWKTALAHAENRTVGLDGVVAQQDNYRRSGFEFAHRTFRFTGTAPASDAPDVRVVRPEDLDDITAYDGTCTPADRPRLLAHWLTGPGHHAVVRRSGDRVTGYGVIRPGQDCPRIGPLFADTAEDARALFAALTAKAAGREVAIDVPETNAAAVALAEEAGFTPSFETARMYTGPVRPYAQERVFGVTSLELG
;
A
#
# COMPACT_ATOMS: atom_id res chain seq x y z
N MET A 1 -1.05 -48.05 1.55
CA MET A 1 -0.78 -47.03 2.59
C MET A 1 -1.83 -45.96 2.41
N ALA A 2 -2.67 -45.74 3.43
CA ALA A 2 -3.70 -44.71 3.37
C ALA A 2 -3.02 -43.34 3.31
N SER A 3 -3.42 -42.49 2.37
CA SER A 3 -3.06 -41.07 2.39
C SER A 3 -3.50 -40.48 3.74
N PRO A 4 -2.65 -39.72 4.45
CA PRO A 4 -3.11 -38.98 5.61
C PRO A 4 -4.27 -38.06 5.19
N ALA A 5 -5.26 -37.93 6.08
CA ALA A 5 -6.36 -36.98 5.93
C ALA A 5 -5.82 -35.58 5.60
N PRO A 6 -6.60 -34.73 4.88
CA PRO A 6 -6.18 -33.35 4.71
C PRO A 6 -5.90 -32.76 6.09
N GLU A 7 -4.71 -32.19 6.27
CA GLU A 7 -4.48 -31.21 7.33
C GLU A 7 -5.56 -30.13 7.17
N ASP A 8 -6.55 -30.13 8.06
CA ASP A 8 -7.75 -29.30 7.92
C ASP A 8 -7.36 -27.83 8.12
N LEU A 9 -7.16 -27.12 7.01
CA LEU A 9 -6.91 -25.68 7.00
C LEU A 9 -8.11 -24.95 7.62
N VAL A 10 -7.89 -24.30 8.76
CA VAL A 10 -8.88 -23.43 9.41
C VAL A 10 -8.58 -21.98 9.03
N ILE A 11 -9.54 -21.30 8.40
CA ILE A 11 -9.42 -19.90 8.02
C ILE A 11 -10.27 -19.06 8.97
N THR A 12 -9.65 -18.02 9.53
CA THR A 12 -10.27 -17.09 10.48
C THR A 12 -9.90 -15.67 10.12
N GLN A 13 -10.71 -14.71 10.58
CA GLN A 13 -10.28 -13.31 10.63
C GLN A 13 -9.05 -13.18 11.53
N ALA A 14 -8.07 -12.41 11.07
CA ALA A 14 -6.83 -12.14 11.78
C ALA A 14 -6.99 -10.90 12.66
N GLY A 15 -6.35 -10.91 13.83
CA GLY A 15 -6.20 -9.71 14.66
C GLY A 15 -4.86 -9.01 14.41
N LEU A 16 -4.67 -7.84 15.05
CA LEU A 16 -3.38 -7.15 15.07
C LEU A 16 -2.24 -8.04 15.61
N ASP A 17 -2.53 -8.91 16.57
CA ASP A 17 -1.56 -9.82 17.18
C ASP A 17 -1.08 -10.94 16.22
N ASP A 18 -1.84 -11.23 15.16
CA ASP A 18 -1.47 -12.21 14.14
C ASP A 18 -0.53 -11.61 13.08
N TRP A 19 -0.63 -10.30 12.86
CA TRP A 19 0.02 -9.64 11.74
C TRP A 19 1.56 -9.58 11.79
N PRO A 20 2.24 -9.62 12.95
CA PRO A 20 3.69 -9.71 13.00
C PRO A 20 4.27 -10.92 12.23
N VAL A 21 3.58 -12.07 12.26
CA VAL A 21 4.01 -13.27 11.52
C VAL A 21 3.88 -13.04 10.01
N VAL A 22 2.76 -12.49 9.56
CA VAL A 22 2.51 -12.19 8.14
C VAL A 22 3.49 -11.14 7.62
N ARG A 23 3.78 -10.12 8.43
CA ARG A 23 4.84 -9.14 8.14
C ARG A 23 6.19 -9.83 7.97
N GLY A 24 6.52 -10.79 8.83
CA GLY A 24 7.74 -11.60 8.70
C GLY A 24 7.86 -12.27 7.33
N TRP A 25 6.79 -12.91 6.85
CA TRP A 25 6.79 -13.51 5.51
C TRP A 25 6.98 -12.49 4.39
N ALA A 26 6.38 -11.31 4.48
CA ALA A 26 6.58 -10.24 3.49
C ALA A 26 8.02 -9.69 3.50
N VAL A 27 8.67 -9.66 4.67
CA VAL A 27 10.10 -9.33 4.78
C VAL A 27 10.95 -10.37 4.04
N GLU A 28 10.67 -11.66 4.24
CA GLU A 28 11.38 -12.76 3.55
C GLU A 28 11.20 -12.72 2.02
N GLU A 29 10.05 -12.21 1.55
CA GLU A 29 9.77 -11.98 0.12
C GLU A 29 10.37 -10.65 -0.42
N GLY A 30 11.05 -9.88 0.43
CA GLY A 30 11.71 -8.62 0.03
C GLY A 30 10.74 -7.46 -0.21
N TRP A 31 9.54 -7.50 0.38
CA TRP A 31 8.50 -6.47 0.11
C TRP A 31 8.74 -5.15 0.86
N ASN A 32 9.77 -5.06 1.70
CA ASN A 32 10.04 -3.90 2.58
C ASN A 32 8.75 -3.37 3.27
N PRO A 33 7.98 -4.20 4.00
CA PRO A 33 6.71 -3.77 4.59
C PRO A 33 6.92 -2.69 5.66
N GLY A 34 5.93 -1.82 5.83
CA GLY A 34 6.00 -0.78 6.86
C GLY A 34 5.90 -1.36 8.27
N VAL A 35 6.70 -0.82 9.19
CA VAL A 35 6.82 -1.34 10.56
C VAL A 35 5.60 -0.98 11.42
N ALA A 36 5.00 0.18 11.18
CA ALA A 36 3.89 0.73 11.96
C ALA A 36 2.58 0.85 11.17
N ASP A 37 2.55 0.36 9.92
CA ASP A 37 1.41 0.53 9.01
C ASP A 37 0.15 -0.22 9.48
N SER A 38 0.32 -1.36 10.17
CA SER A 38 -0.79 -2.26 10.52
C SER A 38 -1.91 -1.58 11.31
N ALA A 39 -1.59 -0.65 12.22
CA ALA A 39 -2.63 0.05 12.98
C ALA A 39 -3.59 0.83 12.05
N ALA A 40 -3.07 1.49 11.02
CA ALA A 40 -3.90 2.21 10.05
C ALA A 40 -4.66 1.26 9.11
N PHE A 41 -4.03 0.14 8.73
CA PHE A 41 -4.65 -0.88 7.89
C PHE A 41 -5.86 -1.52 8.57
N PHE A 42 -5.70 -1.94 9.83
CA PHE A 42 -6.79 -2.51 10.63
C PHE A 42 -7.84 -1.48 11.03
N ALA A 43 -7.48 -0.20 11.19
CA ALA A 43 -8.45 0.86 11.45
C ALA A 43 -9.40 1.09 10.26
N GLN A 44 -8.93 0.88 9.03
CA GLN A 44 -9.76 1.00 7.83
C GLN A 44 -10.85 -0.08 7.80
N ASP A 45 -10.45 -1.34 7.95
CA ASP A 45 -11.36 -2.49 7.95
C ASP A 45 -10.86 -3.58 8.93
N PRO A 46 -11.34 -3.59 10.19
CA PRO A 46 -10.91 -4.59 11.18
C PRO A 46 -11.24 -6.03 10.81
N GLU A 47 -12.17 -6.23 9.88
CA GLU A 47 -12.69 -7.54 9.46
C GLU A 47 -12.06 -8.02 8.15
N GLY A 48 -11.26 -7.17 7.49
CA GLY A 48 -10.69 -7.39 6.16
C GLY A 48 -9.37 -8.17 6.14
N PHE A 49 -8.98 -8.82 7.24
CA PHE A 49 -7.70 -9.54 7.35
C PHE A 49 -7.97 -11.01 7.67
N PHE A 50 -7.34 -11.92 6.94
CA PHE A 50 -7.59 -13.36 7.04
C PHE A 50 -6.30 -14.14 7.14
N ILE A 51 -6.33 -15.21 7.94
CA ILE A 51 -5.19 -16.09 8.18
C ILE A 51 -5.68 -17.54 8.18
N GLY A 52 -4.97 -18.39 7.44
CA GLY A 52 -5.18 -19.83 7.39
C GLY A 52 -4.18 -20.54 8.29
N ARG A 53 -4.67 -21.48 9.11
CA ARG A 53 -3.88 -22.26 10.05
C ARG A 53 -4.04 -23.76 9.85
N ILE A 54 -2.96 -24.49 10.06
CA ILE A 54 -2.93 -25.96 10.16
C ILE A 54 -2.39 -26.29 11.54
N ASP A 55 -3.13 -27.08 12.31
CA ASP A 55 -2.77 -27.42 13.69
C ASP A 55 -2.49 -26.19 14.58
N GLY A 56 -3.19 -25.08 14.31
CA GLY A 56 -3.01 -23.80 15.01
C GLY A 56 -1.85 -22.93 14.50
N GLU A 57 -1.04 -23.42 13.57
CA GLU A 57 0.10 -22.70 13.01
C GLU A 57 -0.27 -21.92 11.74
N PRO A 58 0.06 -20.62 11.63
CA PRO A 58 -0.13 -19.85 10.40
C PRO A 58 0.60 -20.45 9.19
N VAL A 59 -0.15 -20.63 8.09
CA VAL A 59 0.37 -21.15 6.82
C VAL A 59 0.04 -20.27 5.61
N SER A 60 -0.99 -19.44 5.69
CA SER A 60 -1.38 -18.51 4.64
C SER A 60 -2.04 -17.27 5.23
N ALA A 61 -1.95 -16.15 4.51
CA ALA A 61 -2.60 -14.90 4.88
C ALA A 61 -3.02 -14.12 3.63
N ILE A 62 -3.99 -13.24 3.82
CA ILE A 62 -4.49 -12.31 2.80
C ILE A 62 -5.26 -11.18 3.50
N SER A 63 -5.20 -9.97 2.94
CA SER A 63 -6.13 -8.90 3.28
C SER A 63 -7.05 -8.61 2.10
N VAL A 64 -8.33 -8.37 2.39
CA VAL A 64 -9.33 -7.80 1.49
C VAL A 64 -10.00 -6.69 2.29
N VAL A 65 -9.53 -5.46 2.11
CA VAL A 65 -9.89 -4.29 2.93
C VAL A 65 -10.95 -3.48 2.21
N ASN A 66 -12.13 -3.35 2.80
CA ASN A 66 -13.22 -2.55 2.27
C ASN A 66 -13.00 -1.06 2.59
N TYR A 67 -12.98 -0.22 1.56
CA TYR A 67 -12.86 1.24 1.71
C TYR A 67 -14.22 1.94 1.81
N GLY A 68 -15.21 1.43 1.07
CA GLY A 68 -16.57 1.96 1.03
C GLY A 68 -17.54 0.90 0.51
N SER A 69 -18.70 1.31 -0.02
CA SER A 69 -19.67 0.38 -0.62
C SER A 69 -19.21 -0.20 -1.96
N ASP A 70 -18.31 0.49 -2.65
CA ASP A 70 -18.03 0.25 -4.08
C ASP A 70 -16.62 -0.30 -4.33
N TYR A 71 -15.71 -0.18 -3.36
CA TYR A 71 -14.30 -0.50 -3.54
C TYR A 71 -13.69 -1.24 -2.35
N ALA A 72 -12.89 -2.25 -2.67
CA ALA A 72 -12.05 -3.00 -1.77
C ALA A 72 -10.63 -3.14 -2.34
N PHE A 73 -9.66 -3.41 -1.48
CA PHE A 73 -8.29 -3.67 -1.89
C PHE A 73 -7.78 -5.00 -1.35
N LEU A 74 -7.26 -5.82 -2.25
CA LEU A 74 -6.64 -7.10 -1.93
C LEU A 74 -5.13 -6.92 -1.85
N GLY A 75 -4.57 -7.34 -0.72
CA GLY A 75 -3.14 -7.30 -0.45
C GLY A 75 -2.70 -8.46 0.43
N TRP A 76 -1.42 -8.44 0.84
CA TRP A 76 -0.86 -9.39 1.80
C TRP A 76 -1.10 -10.87 1.47
N TYR A 77 -1.25 -11.21 0.18
CA TYR A 77 -1.53 -12.58 -0.24
C TYR A 77 -0.25 -13.42 -0.21
N LEU A 78 -0.08 -14.16 0.88
CA LEU A 78 1.15 -14.89 1.21
C LEU A 78 0.81 -16.33 1.62
N VAL A 79 1.69 -17.26 1.24
CA VAL A 79 1.67 -18.64 1.72
C VAL A 79 3.09 -18.98 2.15
N ARG A 80 3.23 -19.59 3.32
CA ARG A 80 4.53 -19.99 3.85
C ARG A 80 5.25 -20.93 2.86
N PRO A 81 6.55 -20.71 2.54
CA PRO A 81 7.20 -21.38 1.41
C PRO A 81 7.14 -22.92 1.41
N ASP A 82 7.26 -23.56 2.58
CA ASP A 82 7.28 -25.01 2.79
C ASP A 82 5.95 -25.72 2.48
N VAL A 83 4.84 -24.97 2.41
CA VAL A 83 3.48 -25.49 2.19
C VAL A 83 2.83 -24.94 0.90
N ARG A 84 3.62 -24.27 0.04
CA ARG A 84 3.16 -23.81 -1.28
C ARG A 84 2.79 -25.00 -2.18
N GLY A 85 1.93 -24.74 -3.18
CA GLY A 85 1.48 -25.76 -4.13
C GLY A 85 0.43 -26.74 -3.60
N ARG A 86 0.00 -26.61 -2.34
CA ARG A 86 -0.99 -27.50 -1.69
C ARG A 86 -2.43 -26.96 -1.71
N GLY A 87 -2.67 -25.79 -2.29
CA GLY A 87 -4.01 -25.19 -2.41
C GLY A 87 -4.46 -24.33 -1.22
N TYR A 88 -3.66 -24.20 -0.15
CA TYR A 88 -4.03 -23.39 1.02
C TYR A 88 -4.22 -21.90 0.71
N GLY A 89 -3.33 -21.34 -0.11
CA GLY A 89 -3.45 -19.95 -0.59
C GLY A 89 -4.78 -19.71 -1.30
N LEU A 90 -5.13 -20.57 -2.27
CA LEU A 90 -6.38 -20.44 -3.02
C LEU A 90 -7.64 -20.59 -2.14
N THR A 91 -7.57 -21.44 -1.12
CA THR A 91 -8.68 -21.62 -0.16
C THR A 91 -8.85 -20.36 0.72
N THR A 92 -7.73 -19.80 1.18
CA THR A 92 -7.71 -18.53 1.94
C THR A 92 -8.23 -17.38 1.08
N TRP A 93 -7.75 -17.28 -0.16
CA TRP A 93 -8.18 -16.31 -1.16
C TRP A 93 -9.69 -16.33 -1.38
N LYS A 94 -10.29 -17.50 -1.62
CA LYS A 94 -11.74 -17.63 -1.84
C LYS A 94 -12.55 -17.17 -0.63
N THR A 95 -12.08 -17.49 0.58
CA THR A 95 -12.74 -17.11 1.82
C THR A 95 -12.68 -15.60 2.02
N ALA A 96 -11.50 -15.00 1.85
CA ALA A 96 -11.31 -13.57 2.03
C ALA A 96 -12.02 -12.72 0.97
N LEU A 97 -12.03 -13.16 -0.30
CA LEU A 97 -12.72 -12.42 -1.36
C LEU A 97 -14.23 -12.30 -1.14
N ALA A 98 -14.85 -13.24 -0.41
CA ALA A 98 -16.26 -13.13 -0.06
C ALA A 98 -16.57 -11.86 0.77
N HIS A 99 -15.59 -11.35 1.52
CA HIS A 99 -15.69 -10.12 2.31
C HIS A 99 -15.86 -8.85 1.45
N ALA A 100 -15.38 -8.87 0.20
CA ALA A 100 -15.57 -7.75 -0.72
C ALA A 100 -17.04 -7.61 -1.18
N GLU A 101 -17.83 -8.69 -1.08
CA GLU A 101 -19.20 -8.76 -1.60
C GLU A 101 -19.27 -8.30 -3.07
N ASN A 102 -19.98 -7.22 -3.37
CA ASN A 102 -20.18 -6.68 -4.73
C ASN A 102 -19.18 -5.59 -5.10
N ARG A 103 -18.19 -5.28 -4.26
CA ARG A 103 -17.21 -4.21 -4.49
C ARG A 103 -16.28 -4.57 -5.65
N THR A 104 -15.83 -3.55 -6.37
CA THR A 104 -14.65 -3.69 -7.24
C THR A 104 -13.43 -3.88 -6.35
N VAL A 105 -12.62 -4.89 -6.66
CA VAL A 105 -11.41 -5.21 -5.91
C VAL A 105 -10.20 -4.77 -6.71
N GLY A 106 -9.39 -3.89 -6.13
CA GLY A 106 -8.05 -3.54 -6.63
C GLY A 106 -6.96 -4.41 -6.01
N LEU A 107 -5.85 -4.60 -6.70
CA LEU A 107 -4.61 -5.15 -6.12
C LEU A 107 -3.37 -4.58 -6.81
N ASP A 108 -2.21 -4.72 -6.16
CA ASP A 108 -0.89 -4.59 -6.77
C ASP A 108 -0.22 -5.96 -6.79
N GLY A 109 -0.22 -6.60 -7.96
CA GLY A 109 0.26 -7.96 -8.14
C GLY A 109 1.69 -8.01 -8.63
N VAL A 110 2.56 -8.81 -7.99
CA VAL A 110 3.89 -9.10 -8.53
C VAL A 110 3.79 -9.72 -9.93
N VAL A 111 4.73 -9.40 -10.81
CA VAL A 111 4.69 -9.77 -12.24
C VAL A 111 4.43 -11.26 -12.46
N ALA A 112 5.06 -12.13 -11.66
CA ALA A 112 4.91 -13.57 -11.77
C ALA A 112 3.50 -14.10 -11.47
N GLN A 113 2.64 -13.32 -10.82
CA GLN A 113 1.30 -13.75 -10.38
C GLN A 113 0.15 -13.19 -11.23
N GLN A 114 0.42 -12.31 -12.20
CA GLN A 114 -0.62 -11.63 -12.97
C GLN A 114 -1.58 -12.60 -13.67
N ASP A 115 -1.09 -13.71 -14.23
CA ASP A 115 -1.96 -14.70 -14.91
C ASP A 115 -2.92 -15.40 -13.94
N ASN A 116 -2.52 -15.57 -12.68
CA ASN A 116 -3.39 -16.13 -11.64
C ASN A 116 -4.49 -15.13 -11.25
N TYR A 117 -4.17 -13.84 -11.20
CA TYR A 117 -5.15 -12.78 -10.96
C TYR A 117 -6.13 -12.62 -12.12
N ARG A 118 -5.67 -12.71 -13.38
CA ARG A 118 -6.55 -12.72 -14.57
C ARG A 118 -7.59 -13.83 -14.52
N ARG A 119 -7.19 -15.04 -14.09
CA ARG A 119 -8.13 -16.17 -13.89
C ARG A 119 -9.18 -15.90 -12.81
N SER A 120 -8.92 -14.95 -11.92
CA SER A 120 -9.84 -14.51 -10.86
C SER A 120 -10.61 -13.25 -11.23
N GLY A 121 -10.61 -12.85 -12.52
CA GLY A 121 -11.38 -11.71 -13.03
C GLY A 121 -10.68 -10.36 -12.95
N PHE A 122 -9.40 -10.32 -12.59
CA PHE A 122 -8.64 -9.06 -12.55
C PHE A 122 -8.10 -8.69 -13.93
N GLU A 123 -8.32 -7.44 -14.31
CA GLU A 123 -7.77 -6.85 -15.53
C GLU A 123 -6.62 -5.90 -15.18
N PHE A 124 -5.59 -5.90 -16.03
CA PHE A 124 -4.43 -5.02 -15.87
C PHE A 124 -4.83 -3.56 -16.11
N ALA A 125 -4.38 -2.66 -15.23
CA ALA A 125 -4.59 -1.22 -15.38
C ALA A 125 -3.28 -0.48 -15.74
N HIS A 126 -2.24 -0.66 -14.92
CA HIS A 126 -0.91 -0.05 -15.13
C HIS A 126 0.12 -0.72 -14.23
N ARG A 127 1.41 -0.45 -14.48
CA ARG A 127 2.51 -0.87 -13.60
C ARG A 127 2.77 0.16 -12.52
N THR A 128 3.23 -0.32 -11.37
CA THR A 128 3.79 0.49 -10.29
C THR A 128 5.23 0.00 -10.06
N PHE A 129 6.17 0.94 -10.04
CA PHE A 129 7.58 0.64 -9.83
C PHE A 129 8.03 1.21 -8.48
N ARG A 130 8.69 0.38 -7.67
CA ARG A 130 9.42 0.87 -6.51
C ARG A 130 10.73 1.48 -6.94
N PHE A 131 10.87 2.78 -6.77
CA PHE A 131 12.14 3.48 -6.91
C PHE A 131 12.84 3.55 -5.56
N THR A 132 14.12 3.19 -5.53
CA THR A 132 14.96 3.22 -4.34
C THR A 132 16.22 4.03 -4.63
N GLY A 133 16.64 4.87 -3.69
CA GLY A 133 17.86 5.65 -3.82
C GLY A 133 18.23 6.38 -2.54
N THR A 134 19.40 7.01 -2.55
CA THR A 134 19.87 7.80 -1.40
C THR A 134 19.12 9.11 -1.34
N ALA A 135 18.41 9.37 -0.25
CA ALA A 135 17.65 10.59 -0.04
C ALA A 135 18.55 11.83 -0.15
N PRO A 136 18.24 12.77 -1.05
CA PRO A 136 19.00 13.99 -1.20
C PRO A 136 18.82 14.90 0.02
N ALA A 137 19.89 15.61 0.38
CA ALA A 137 19.78 16.77 1.25
C ALA A 137 19.14 17.91 0.47
N SER A 138 18.05 18.47 0.98
CA SER A 138 17.35 19.57 0.31
C SER A 138 16.62 20.43 1.33
N ASP A 139 16.55 21.73 1.05
CA ASP A 139 15.67 22.64 1.74
C ASP A 139 14.31 22.64 1.05
N ALA A 140 13.24 22.52 1.83
CA ALA A 140 11.88 22.51 1.31
C ALA A 140 11.13 23.77 1.76
N PRO A 141 11.18 24.87 0.99
CA PRO A 141 10.37 26.04 1.28
C PRO A 141 8.88 25.70 1.17
N ASP A 142 8.05 26.38 1.96
CA ASP A 142 6.58 26.36 1.89
C ASP A 142 5.90 25.00 2.11
N VAL A 143 6.61 24.04 2.73
CA VAL A 143 6.06 22.78 3.22
C VAL A 143 6.13 22.75 4.74
N ARG A 144 5.04 22.30 5.39
CA ARG A 144 5.03 22.14 6.85
C ARG A 144 4.51 20.77 7.26
N VAL A 145 4.84 20.40 8.49
CA VAL A 145 4.30 19.19 9.13
C VAL A 145 2.77 19.29 9.25
N VAL A 146 2.10 18.17 9.01
CA VAL A 146 0.65 18.02 9.21
C VAL A 146 0.30 18.23 10.68
N ARG A 147 -0.82 18.89 10.91
CA ARG A 147 -1.42 19.14 12.22
C ARG A 147 -2.85 18.59 12.26
N PRO A 148 -3.45 18.38 13.44
CA PRO A 148 -4.80 17.85 13.55
C PRO A 148 -5.85 18.64 12.74
N GLU A 149 -5.72 19.96 12.66
CA GLU A 149 -6.61 20.83 11.88
C GLU A 149 -6.55 20.59 10.36
N ASP A 150 -5.54 19.88 9.86
CA ASP A 150 -5.39 19.59 8.43
C ASP A 150 -6.14 18.33 7.99
N LEU A 151 -6.61 17.51 8.93
CA LEU A 151 -7.11 16.16 8.64
C LEU A 151 -8.27 16.19 7.64
N ASP A 152 -9.22 17.11 7.82
CA ASP A 152 -10.40 17.20 6.96
C ASP A 152 -10.03 17.62 5.53
N ASP A 153 -9.18 18.64 5.39
CA ASP A 153 -8.71 19.12 4.09
C ASP A 153 -7.86 18.06 3.36
N ILE A 154 -6.99 17.36 4.09
CA ILE A 154 -6.16 16.28 3.53
C ILE A 154 -7.05 15.10 3.13
N THR A 155 -8.06 14.75 3.92
CA THR A 155 -9.00 13.68 3.60
C THR A 155 -9.79 14.01 2.33
N ALA A 156 -10.28 15.25 2.21
CA ALA A 156 -10.95 15.71 1.00
C ALA A 156 -10.02 15.68 -0.22
N TYR A 157 -8.77 16.11 -0.06
CA TYR A 157 -7.76 16.07 -1.11
C TYR A 157 -7.41 14.64 -1.54
N ASP A 158 -7.18 13.75 -0.58
CA ASP A 158 -6.86 12.34 -0.80
C ASP A 158 -7.93 11.61 -1.60
N GLY A 159 -9.21 11.85 -1.30
CA GLY A 159 -10.33 11.30 -2.06
C GLY A 159 -10.30 11.69 -3.55
N THR A 160 -9.65 12.78 -3.93
CA THR A 160 -9.46 13.12 -5.35
C THR A 160 -8.38 12.31 -6.04
N CYS A 161 -7.47 11.70 -5.28
CA CYS A 161 -6.29 10.98 -5.77
C CYS A 161 -6.44 9.45 -5.69
N THR A 162 -7.58 8.96 -5.19
CA THR A 162 -7.79 7.53 -4.94
C THR A 162 -9.18 7.05 -5.39
N PRO A 163 -9.33 5.74 -5.68
CA PRO A 163 -10.62 5.14 -6.04
C PRO A 163 -11.72 5.22 -4.98
N ALA A 164 -11.38 5.49 -3.71
CA ALA A 164 -12.33 5.48 -2.61
C ALA A 164 -11.87 6.35 -1.44
N ASP A 165 -12.83 6.88 -0.69
CA ASP A 165 -12.54 7.70 0.48
C ASP A 165 -12.08 6.81 1.64
N ARG A 166 -11.05 7.25 2.36
CA ARG A 166 -10.38 6.44 3.39
C ARG A 166 -10.05 7.23 4.68
N PRO A 167 -11.04 7.93 5.27
CA PRO A 167 -10.82 8.77 6.45
C PRO A 167 -10.30 7.98 7.66
N ARG A 168 -10.73 6.72 7.82
CA ARG A 168 -10.27 5.84 8.92
C ARG A 168 -8.79 5.50 8.78
N LEU A 169 -8.35 5.16 7.57
CA LEU A 169 -6.93 4.98 7.28
C LEU A 169 -6.14 6.26 7.58
N LEU A 170 -6.58 7.41 7.05
CA LEU A 170 -5.84 8.67 7.17
C LEU A 170 -5.69 9.17 8.61
N ALA A 171 -6.74 9.00 9.44
CA ALA A 171 -6.70 9.38 10.85
C ALA A 171 -5.58 8.67 11.63
N HIS A 172 -5.19 7.46 11.21
CA HIS A 172 -4.08 6.72 11.79
C HIS A 172 -2.77 6.89 11.01
N TRP A 173 -2.85 7.01 9.67
CA TRP A 173 -1.69 7.08 8.79
C TRP A 173 -0.87 8.35 8.98
N LEU A 174 -1.54 9.49 9.18
CA LEU A 174 -0.88 10.79 9.31
C LEU A 174 -0.13 10.96 10.64
N THR A 175 -0.48 10.17 11.66
CA THR A 175 0.08 10.26 13.01
C THR A 175 0.67 8.93 13.51
N GLY A 176 0.87 7.97 12.62
CA GLY A 176 1.40 6.64 12.97
C GLY A 176 2.79 6.72 13.62
N PRO A 177 3.16 5.77 14.49
CA PRO A 177 4.49 5.75 15.11
C PRO A 177 5.62 5.81 14.08
N GLY A 178 6.44 6.85 14.15
CA GLY A 178 7.54 7.09 13.20
C GLY A 178 7.13 7.63 11.83
N HIS A 179 5.83 7.80 11.58
CA HIS A 179 5.34 8.46 10.36
C HIS A 179 5.62 9.96 10.47
N HIS A 180 6.05 10.53 9.36
CA HIS A 180 6.27 11.96 9.22
C HIS A 180 5.47 12.46 8.02
N ALA A 181 4.32 13.05 8.31
CA ALA A 181 3.42 13.61 7.32
C ALA A 181 3.69 15.12 7.13
N VAL A 182 3.76 15.55 5.89
CA VAL A 182 3.90 16.96 5.50
C VAL A 182 2.81 17.34 4.51
N VAL A 183 2.42 18.62 4.52
CA VAL A 183 1.38 19.19 3.67
C VAL A 183 1.88 20.51 3.06
N ARG A 184 1.49 20.74 1.81
CA ARG A 184 1.70 22.00 1.10
C ARG A 184 0.35 22.66 0.84
N ARG A 185 0.32 23.98 1.01
CA ARG A 185 -0.86 24.79 0.77
C ARG A 185 -0.56 25.99 -0.12
N SER A 186 -1.59 26.44 -0.83
CA SER A 186 -1.65 27.74 -1.52
C SER A 186 -2.85 28.49 -0.95
N GLY A 187 -2.59 29.46 -0.07
CA GLY A 187 -3.62 30.03 0.80
C GLY A 187 -4.20 28.94 1.73
N ASP A 188 -5.52 28.83 1.76
CA ASP A 188 -6.23 27.83 2.57
C ASP A 188 -6.33 26.45 1.87
N ARG A 189 -5.99 26.38 0.58
CA ARG A 189 -6.16 25.16 -0.24
C ARG A 189 -4.95 24.23 -0.11
N VAL A 190 -5.20 22.95 0.21
CA VAL A 190 -4.20 21.88 0.08
C VAL A 190 -3.88 21.68 -1.40
N THR A 191 -2.59 21.72 -1.74
CA THR A 191 -2.10 21.44 -3.10
C THR A 191 -1.29 20.15 -3.17
N GLY A 192 -1.05 19.53 -2.03
CA GLY A 192 -0.45 18.21 -1.93
C GLY A 192 -0.08 17.86 -0.51
N TYR A 193 0.15 16.58 -0.27
CA TYR A 193 0.67 16.06 0.98
C TYR A 193 1.46 14.79 0.72
N GLY A 194 2.30 14.40 1.68
CA GLY A 194 2.93 13.10 1.64
C GLY A 194 3.42 12.65 3.00
N VAL A 195 3.78 11.37 3.07
CA VAL A 195 4.23 10.73 4.32
C VAL A 195 5.50 9.94 4.05
N ILE A 196 6.54 10.14 4.87
CA ILE A 196 7.68 9.23 4.97
C ILE A 196 7.55 8.45 6.27
N ARG A 197 7.75 7.14 6.22
CA ARG A 197 7.43 6.21 7.31
C ARG A 197 8.42 5.05 7.36
N PRO A 198 8.59 4.39 8.52
CA PRO A 198 9.55 3.31 8.67
C PRO A 198 9.16 2.09 7.82
N GLY A 199 10.05 1.68 6.91
CA GLY A 199 10.03 0.35 6.29
C GLY A 199 10.99 -0.60 6.98
N GLN A 200 10.92 -1.88 6.65
CA GLN A 200 11.83 -2.90 7.15
C GLN A 200 13.30 -2.62 6.75
N ASP A 201 13.54 -2.35 5.46
CA ASP A 201 14.88 -2.21 4.89
C ASP A 201 15.29 -0.74 4.88
N CYS A 202 14.39 0.10 4.36
CA CYS A 202 14.56 1.55 4.27
C CYS A 202 13.21 2.27 4.44
N PRO A 203 13.21 3.55 4.87
CA PRO A 203 11.98 4.34 4.94
C PRO A 203 11.25 4.38 3.60
N ARG A 204 9.91 4.34 3.66
CA ARG A 204 9.03 4.44 2.48
C ARG A 204 8.36 5.80 2.44
N ILE A 205 8.33 6.44 1.29
CA ILE A 205 7.46 7.57 0.98
C ILE A 205 6.17 7.02 0.40
N GLY A 206 5.03 7.33 1.02
CA GLY A 206 3.71 6.86 0.58
C GLY A 206 2.58 7.33 1.50
N PRO A 207 1.58 8.07 0.97
CA PRO A 207 1.52 8.58 -0.40
C PRO A 207 2.47 9.76 -0.61
N LEU A 208 2.66 10.13 -1.88
CA LEU A 208 3.09 11.46 -2.28
C LEU A 208 2.08 11.95 -3.33
N PHE A 209 1.15 12.81 -2.92
CA PHE A 209 0.12 13.37 -3.79
C PHE A 209 0.30 14.88 -3.94
N ALA A 210 0.17 15.40 -5.16
CA ALA A 210 0.43 16.79 -5.46
C ALA A 210 -0.26 17.26 -6.75
N ASP A 211 -0.73 18.51 -6.79
CA ASP A 211 -1.39 19.10 -7.96
C ASP A 211 -0.46 19.25 -9.15
N THR A 212 0.83 19.48 -8.89
CA THR A 212 1.85 19.76 -9.90
C THR A 212 3.17 19.09 -9.57
N ALA A 213 4.06 19.01 -10.56
CA ALA A 213 5.43 18.54 -10.36
C ALA A 213 6.25 19.46 -9.45
N GLU A 214 5.93 20.75 -9.37
CA GLU A 214 6.58 21.69 -8.44
C GLU A 214 6.17 21.38 -7.00
N ASP A 215 4.87 21.17 -6.77
CA ASP A 215 4.31 20.80 -5.48
C ASP A 215 4.89 19.47 -5.00
N ALA A 216 4.98 18.49 -5.90
CA ALA A 216 5.58 17.19 -5.63
C ALA A 216 7.06 17.29 -5.26
N ARG A 217 7.85 18.11 -5.97
CA ARG A 217 9.27 18.36 -5.66
C ARG A 217 9.45 18.95 -4.28
N ALA A 218 8.63 19.94 -3.91
CA ALA A 218 8.69 20.56 -2.59
C ALA A 218 8.36 19.57 -1.47
N LEU A 219 7.30 18.77 -1.64
CA LEU A 219 6.90 17.73 -0.69
C LEU A 219 7.97 16.62 -0.60
N PHE A 220 8.49 16.15 -1.73
CA PHE A 220 9.56 15.15 -1.78
C PHE A 220 10.80 15.64 -1.04
N ALA A 221 11.26 16.87 -1.30
CA ALA A 221 12.39 17.48 -0.59
C ALA A 221 12.16 17.52 0.94
N ALA A 222 10.96 17.90 1.38
CA ALA A 222 10.64 17.95 2.82
C ALA A 222 10.68 16.56 3.47
N LEU A 223 10.19 15.54 2.76
CA LEU A 223 10.19 14.16 3.22
C LEU A 223 11.61 13.57 3.25
N THR A 224 12.40 13.77 2.18
CA THR A 224 13.76 13.22 2.09
C THR A 224 14.74 13.90 3.04
N ALA A 225 14.53 15.18 3.39
CA ALA A 225 15.36 15.88 4.37
C ALA A 225 15.46 15.14 5.73
N LYS A 226 14.41 14.40 6.13
CA LYS A 226 14.42 13.58 7.36
C LYS A 226 15.26 12.31 7.26
N ALA A 227 15.55 11.87 6.04
CA ALA A 227 16.29 10.66 5.74
C ALA A 227 17.58 10.94 4.96
N ALA A 228 18.04 12.20 4.90
CA ALA A 228 19.18 12.61 4.08
C ALA A 228 20.40 11.70 4.28
N GLY A 229 20.97 11.23 3.16
CA GLY A 229 22.11 10.30 3.16
C GLY A 229 21.77 8.84 3.47
N ARG A 230 20.49 8.51 3.70
CA ARG A 230 19.99 7.14 3.85
C ARG A 230 19.24 6.73 2.59
N GLU A 231 19.20 5.43 2.34
CA GLU A 231 18.33 4.88 1.31
C GLU A 231 16.85 5.11 1.69
N VAL A 232 16.01 5.42 0.69
CA VAL A 232 14.56 5.61 0.79
C VAL A 232 13.90 5.00 -0.43
N ALA A 233 12.69 4.47 -0.26
CA ALA A 233 11.87 3.92 -1.33
C ALA A 233 10.58 4.73 -1.56
N ILE A 234 10.10 4.77 -2.80
CA ILE A 234 8.79 5.31 -3.20
C ILE A 234 8.19 4.43 -4.30
N ASP A 235 6.90 4.12 -4.20
CA ASP A 235 6.18 3.29 -5.18
C ASP A 235 5.46 4.22 -6.19
N VAL A 236 5.98 4.31 -7.42
CA VAL A 236 5.55 5.28 -8.44
C VAL A 236 4.72 4.59 -9.53
N PRO A 237 3.49 5.03 -9.82
CA PRO A 237 2.72 4.49 -10.94
C PRO A 237 3.32 4.98 -12.27
N GLU A 238 3.46 4.07 -13.24
CA GLU A 238 4.02 4.40 -14.55
C GLU A 238 3.18 5.40 -15.35
N THR A 239 1.91 5.58 -14.97
CA THR A 239 0.98 6.52 -15.60
C THR A 239 1.34 7.99 -15.36
N ASN A 240 2.16 8.28 -14.35
CA ASN A 240 2.60 9.64 -14.04
C ASN A 240 4.06 9.87 -14.44
N ALA A 241 4.27 10.32 -15.68
CA ALA A 241 5.60 10.60 -16.20
C ALA A 241 6.39 11.66 -15.39
N ALA A 242 5.70 12.63 -14.77
CA ALA A 242 6.34 13.61 -13.91
C ALA A 242 6.84 12.99 -12.59
N ALA A 243 6.18 11.96 -12.11
CA ALA A 243 6.60 11.21 -10.92
C ALA A 243 7.81 10.31 -11.19
N VAL A 244 7.82 9.66 -12.35
CA VAL A 244 8.99 8.90 -12.84
C VAL A 244 10.19 9.83 -12.97
N ALA A 245 10.02 10.98 -13.64
CA ALA A 245 11.07 11.97 -13.79
C ALA A 245 11.58 12.48 -12.43
N LEU A 246 10.70 12.75 -11.47
CA LEU A 246 11.09 13.16 -10.11
C LEU A 246 12.00 12.12 -9.44
N ALA A 247 11.64 10.84 -9.50
CA ALA A 247 12.44 9.77 -8.90
C ALA A 247 13.80 9.61 -9.59
N GLU A 248 13.83 9.64 -10.91
CA GLU A 248 15.08 9.54 -11.70
C GLU A 248 15.98 10.76 -11.51
N GLU A 249 15.44 11.98 -11.49
CA GLU A 249 16.17 13.23 -11.20
C GLU A 249 16.79 13.21 -9.79
N ALA A 250 16.14 12.55 -8.83
CA ALA A 250 16.66 12.33 -7.49
C ALA A 250 17.73 11.23 -7.42
N GLY A 251 18.04 10.56 -8.53
CA GLY A 251 19.02 9.47 -8.61
C GLY A 251 18.50 8.13 -8.09
N PHE A 252 17.18 7.96 -7.98
CA PHE A 252 16.58 6.69 -7.57
C PHE A 252 16.45 5.76 -8.77
N THR A 253 16.52 4.46 -8.55
CA THR A 253 16.41 3.44 -9.60
C THR A 253 15.28 2.45 -9.32
N PRO A 254 14.63 1.89 -10.35
CA PRO A 254 13.63 0.84 -10.17
C PRO A 254 14.24 -0.39 -9.50
N SER A 255 13.58 -0.88 -8.46
CA SER A 255 14.04 -1.98 -7.60
C SER A 255 12.99 -3.08 -7.42
N PHE A 256 11.72 -2.79 -7.67
CA PHE A 256 10.61 -3.75 -7.61
C PHE A 256 9.48 -3.31 -8.54
N GLU A 257 8.67 -4.26 -9.00
CA GLU A 257 7.58 -4.00 -9.94
C GLU A 257 6.31 -4.78 -9.56
N THR A 258 5.19 -4.07 -9.58
CA THR A 258 3.85 -4.66 -9.52
C THR A 258 2.98 -4.17 -10.68
N ALA A 259 1.88 -4.88 -10.89
CA ALA A 259 0.78 -4.44 -11.75
C ALA A 259 -0.43 -4.08 -10.90
N ARG A 260 -0.91 -2.85 -11.03
CA ARG A 260 -2.24 -2.45 -10.61
C ARG A 260 -3.26 -3.22 -11.45
N MET A 261 -4.18 -3.91 -10.78
CA MET A 261 -5.26 -4.64 -11.44
C MET A 261 -6.59 -4.42 -10.73
N TYR A 262 -7.70 -4.55 -11.46
CA TYR A 262 -9.06 -4.40 -10.91
C TYR A 262 -10.01 -5.48 -11.43
N THR A 263 -10.99 -5.88 -10.62
CA THR A 263 -12.08 -6.78 -11.07
C THR A 263 -13.19 -6.08 -11.86
N GLY A 264 -13.12 -4.76 -11.99
CA GLY A 264 -14.14 -3.94 -12.62
C GLY A 264 -13.75 -2.47 -12.66
N PRO A 265 -14.65 -1.58 -13.12
CA PRO A 265 -14.39 -0.15 -13.17
C PRO A 265 -14.28 0.45 -11.77
N VAL A 266 -13.38 1.42 -11.60
CA VAL A 266 -13.25 2.21 -10.38
C VAL A 266 -13.74 3.64 -10.59
N ARG A 267 -14.08 4.34 -9.50
CA ARG A 267 -14.36 5.78 -9.52
C ARG A 267 -13.20 6.53 -10.20
N PRO A 268 -13.46 7.46 -11.14
CA PRO A 268 -12.42 8.32 -11.68
C PRO A 268 -11.72 9.13 -10.58
N TYR A 269 -10.40 9.22 -10.66
CA TYR A 269 -9.56 10.00 -9.74
C TYR A 269 -8.39 10.63 -10.53
N ALA A 270 -7.77 11.65 -9.95
CA ALA A 270 -6.70 12.45 -10.54
C ALA A 270 -5.36 11.68 -10.52
N GLN A 271 -5.17 10.75 -11.45
CA GLN A 271 -3.95 9.93 -11.55
C GLN A 271 -2.69 10.78 -11.74
N GLU A 272 -2.81 11.91 -12.42
CA GLU A 272 -1.73 12.89 -12.64
C GLU A 272 -1.22 13.52 -11.33
N ARG A 273 -2.00 13.42 -10.24
CA ARG A 273 -1.61 13.90 -8.91
C ARG A 273 -0.92 12.84 -8.06
N VAL A 274 -0.86 11.59 -8.52
CA VAL A 274 -0.27 10.47 -7.79
C VAL A 274 1.21 10.36 -8.14
N PHE A 275 2.08 10.92 -7.29
CA PHE A 275 3.54 10.82 -7.45
C PHE A 275 4.13 9.63 -6.71
N GLY A 276 3.44 9.14 -5.67
CA GLY A 276 3.72 7.88 -5.02
C GLY A 276 2.44 7.31 -4.43
N VAL A 277 2.18 6.02 -4.66
CA VAL A 277 1.03 5.33 -4.05
C VAL A 277 1.22 5.21 -2.54
N THR A 278 0.14 4.92 -1.81
CA THR A 278 0.21 4.92 -0.33
C THR A 278 0.99 3.72 0.18
N SER A 279 0.65 2.57 -0.39
CA SER A 279 1.28 1.29 -0.12
C SER A 279 0.86 0.31 -1.22
N LEU A 280 1.74 -0.61 -1.60
CA LEU A 280 1.34 -1.72 -2.49
C LEU A 280 0.40 -2.69 -1.78
N GLU A 281 0.41 -2.71 -0.45
CA GLU A 281 -0.38 -3.65 0.33
C GLU A 281 -1.86 -3.25 0.45
N LEU A 282 -2.17 -1.95 0.46
CA LEU A 282 -3.55 -1.44 0.62
C LEU A 282 -3.98 -0.40 -0.45
N GLY A 283 -3.12 -0.07 -1.43
CA GLY A 283 -3.38 0.94 -2.47
C GLY A 283 -2.95 2.34 -2.07
#